data_AF-A0A524D6L7-F1
#
_entry.id   AF-A0A524D6L7-F1
#
_cell.length_a   1.000
_cell.length_b   1.000
_cell.length_c   1.000
_cell.angle_alpha   90.00
_cell.angle_beta   90.00
_cell.angle_gamma   90.00
#
_symmetry.space_group_name_H-M   'P 1'
#
loop_
_entity.id
_entity.type
_entity.pdbx_description
1 polymer ?
#
loop_
_entity_poly.entity_id
_entity_poly.type
_entity_poly.pdbx_seq_one_letter_code
_entity_poly.pdbx_strand_id
1 'polypeptide(L)'
;MDAFENGEMRAGDTVYCSKALEDVSLLEVPSDSEIWEYKKTKRIPDALKYKKANGEIVEAPVSCFVKIKTGSFFREHWVGWTENTTEKEIEEFRNRADFLEFFSRGHGFRVERIEGDIFILLKIYGDSQDEVNEFVSACFHNDAIIWE
;
A
#
# COMPACT_ATOMS: atom_id res chain seq x y z
N MET A 1 4.67 -6.92 12.11
CA MET A 1 5.43 -8.19 12.04
C MET A 1 5.81 -8.34 10.58
N ASP A 2 7.10 -8.41 10.25
CA ASP A 2 7.55 -8.26 8.86
C ASP A 2 7.10 -9.45 8.02
N ALA A 3 6.45 -9.22 6.88
CA ALA A 3 5.92 -10.29 6.02
C ALA A 3 7.02 -11.28 5.53
N PHE A 4 8.29 -10.90 5.62
CA PHE A 4 9.43 -11.79 5.42
C PHE A 4 9.66 -12.77 6.59
N GLU A 5 9.40 -12.38 7.84
CA GLU A 5 9.62 -13.23 9.02
C GLU A 5 8.74 -14.49 9.02
N ASN A 6 7.56 -14.40 8.37
CA ASN A 6 6.57 -15.46 8.26
C ASN A 6 6.65 -16.27 6.95
N GLY A 7 7.58 -15.96 6.05
CA GLY A 7 7.70 -16.64 4.74
C GLY A 7 6.52 -16.35 3.80
N GLU A 8 5.88 -15.18 3.94
CA GLU A 8 4.67 -14.86 3.20
C GLU A 8 4.93 -14.28 1.81
N MET A 9 6.16 -13.84 1.51
CA MET A 9 6.56 -13.34 0.19
C MET A 9 7.50 -14.32 -0.53
N ARG A 10 7.34 -14.41 -1.85
CA ARG A 10 8.11 -15.25 -2.76
C ARG A 10 8.57 -14.45 -3.98
N ALA A 11 9.65 -14.90 -4.61
CA ALA A 11 10.01 -14.41 -5.92
C ALA A 11 8.84 -14.66 -6.91
N GLY A 12 8.49 -13.64 -7.66
CA GLY A 12 7.33 -13.61 -8.56
C GLY A 12 6.08 -12.97 -7.95
N ASP A 13 6.03 -12.75 -6.63
CA ASP A 13 4.88 -12.08 -6.00
C ASP A 13 4.78 -10.61 -6.45
N THR A 14 3.54 -10.12 -6.54
CA THR A 14 3.26 -8.69 -6.67
C THR A 14 3.18 -8.09 -5.27
N VAL A 15 4.02 -7.09 -5.00
CA VAL A 15 4.15 -6.43 -3.70
C VAL A 15 4.16 -4.92 -3.88
N TYR A 16 3.77 -4.16 -2.87
CA TYR A 16 3.86 -2.71 -2.89
C TYR A 16 5.27 -2.28 -2.46
N CYS A 17 5.92 -1.37 -3.21
CA CYS A 17 7.22 -0.83 -2.86
C CYS A 17 7.14 0.65 -2.50
N SER A 18 7.37 0.99 -1.23
CA SER A 18 7.27 2.39 -0.75
C SER A 18 8.36 3.33 -1.30
N LYS A 19 9.47 2.79 -1.82
CA LYS A 19 10.51 3.58 -2.51
C LYS A 19 10.11 3.94 -3.94
N ALA A 20 9.38 3.05 -4.61
CA ALA A 20 8.91 3.24 -5.98
C ALA A 20 7.50 3.87 -6.04
N LEU A 21 6.75 3.81 -4.93
CA LEU A 21 5.36 4.25 -4.82
C LEU A 21 4.43 3.52 -5.81
N GLU A 22 4.75 2.26 -6.13
CA GLU A 22 4.00 1.44 -7.08
C GLU A 22 3.99 -0.04 -6.66
N ASP A 23 3.10 -0.81 -7.28
CA ASP A 23 3.08 -2.26 -7.18
C ASP A 23 4.14 -2.83 -8.13
N VAL A 24 4.98 -3.74 -7.62
CA VAL A 24 6.14 -4.28 -8.33
C VAL A 24 6.18 -5.80 -8.27
N SER A 25 6.88 -6.42 -9.22
CA SER A 25 7.17 -7.86 -9.16
C SER A 25 8.47 -8.10 -8.43
N LEU A 26 8.41 -8.81 -7.31
CA LEU A 26 9.60 -9.18 -6.55
C LEU A 26 10.41 -10.23 -7.33
N LEU A 27 11.71 -10.04 -7.54
CA LEU A 27 12.52 -11.00 -8.30
C LEU A 27 13.28 -11.98 -7.41
N GLU A 28 13.53 -11.59 -6.16
CA GLU A 28 14.23 -12.39 -5.17
C GLU A 28 13.69 -12.12 -3.77
N VAL A 29 13.87 -13.09 -2.88
CA VAL A 29 13.57 -12.96 -1.45
C VAL A 29 14.84 -13.26 -0.67
N PRO A 30 14.97 -12.77 0.58
CA PRO A 30 16.11 -13.11 1.41
C PRO A 30 16.23 -14.64 1.57
N SER A 31 17.45 -15.15 1.48
CA SER A 31 17.75 -16.56 1.77
C SER A 31 17.45 -16.92 3.23
N ASP A 32 17.29 -18.22 3.53
CA ASP A 32 17.08 -18.70 4.90
C ASP A 32 18.18 -18.22 5.87
N SER A 33 19.43 -18.13 5.38
CA SER A 33 20.56 -17.58 6.15
C SER A 33 20.39 -16.10 6.48
N GLU A 34 19.90 -15.29 5.53
CA GLU A 34 19.66 -13.86 5.73
C GLU A 34 18.45 -13.63 6.66
N ILE A 35 17.40 -14.45 6.53
CA ILE A 35 16.26 -14.44 7.45
C ILE A 35 16.72 -14.82 8.87
N TRP A 36 17.57 -15.84 9.00
CA TRP A 36 18.12 -16.26 10.30
C TRP A 36 18.99 -15.17 10.93
N GLU A 37 19.86 -14.54 10.15
CA GLU A 37 20.70 -13.45 10.62
C GLU A 37 19.86 -12.24 11.05
N TYR A 38 18.82 -11.89 10.29
CA TYR A 38 17.86 -10.86 10.68
C TYR A 38 17.19 -11.18 12.01
N LYS A 39 16.69 -12.42 12.19
CA LYS A 39 16.05 -12.85 13.45
C LYS A 39 16.99 -12.70 14.66
N LYS A 40 18.28 -12.94 14.46
CA LYS A 40 19.31 -12.86 15.50
C LYS A 40 19.79 -11.43 15.79
N THR A 41 20.00 -10.63 14.75
CA THR A 41 20.70 -9.33 14.83
C THR A 41 19.79 -8.13 14.67
N LYS A 42 18.55 -8.36 14.20
CA LYS A 42 17.60 -7.34 13.74
C LYS A 42 18.16 -6.45 12.62
N ARG A 43 19.22 -6.90 11.93
CA ARG A 43 19.77 -6.24 10.75
C ARG A 43 19.03 -6.72 9.50
N ILE A 44 18.28 -5.81 8.89
CA ILE A 44 17.51 -6.07 7.68
C ILE A 44 18.49 -6.31 6.52
N PRO A 45 18.25 -7.31 5.63
CA PRO A 45 19.07 -7.50 4.44
C PRO A 45 19.14 -6.22 3.61
N ASP A 46 20.31 -5.94 3.04
CA ASP A 46 20.66 -4.60 2.54
C ASP A 46 19.79 -4.17 1.34
N ALA A 47 19.43 -5.09 0.42
CA ALA A 47 18.50 -4.82 -0.68
C ALA A 47 17.95 -6.10 -1.35
N LEU A 48 16.77 -6.00 -1.98
CA LEU A 48 16.21 -6.99 -2.90
C LEU A 48 15.97 -6.38 -4.28
N LYS A 49 16.17 -7.17 -5.32
CA LYS A 49 15.79 -6.86 -6.70
C LYS A 49 14.29 -7.02 -6.93
N TYR A 50 13.74 -6.06 -7.65
CA TYR A 50 12.37 -6.08 -8.13
C TYR A 50 12.29 -5.52 -9.55
N LYS A 51 11.17 -5.81 -10.22
CA LYS A 51 10.84 -5.31 -11.55
C LYS A 51 9.64 -4.38 -11.47
N LYS A 52 9.81 -3.15 -11.95
CA LYS A 52 8.74 -2.15 -12.09
C LYS A 52 7.80 -2.49 -13.25
N ALA A 53 6.64 -1.83 -13.29
CA ALA A 53 5.67 -2.00 -14.38
C ALA A 53 6.25 -1.66 -15.76
N ASN A 54 7.15 -0.68 -15.83
CA ASN A 54 7.86 -0.28 -17.06
C ASN A 54 8.93 -1.31 -17.52
N GLY A 55 9.17 -2.37 -16.73
CA GLY A 55 10.13 -3.43 -17.03
C GLY A 55 11.55 -3.21 -16.47
N GLU A 56 11.83 -2.05 -15.90
CA GLU A 56 13.11 -1.73 -15.24
C GLU A 56 13.35 -2.62 -14.02
N ILE A 57 14.59 -3.05 -13.83
CA ILE A 57 15.04 -3.82 -12.66
C ILE A 57 15.86 -2.91 -11.75
N VAL A 58 15.49 -2.88 -10.48
CA VAL A 58 16.03 -1.96 -9.46
C VAL A 58 16.09 -2.66 -8.11
N GLU A 59 16.80 -2.02 -7.17
CA GLU A 59 17.01 -2.54 -5.82
C GLU A 59 16.44 -1.58 -4.75
N ALA A 60 15.82 -2.16 -3.74
CA ALA A 60 15.36 -1.44 -2.54
C ALA A 60 15.57 -2.29 -1.28
N PRO A 61 15.75 -1.66 -0.11
CA PRO A 61 15.77 -2.36 1.16
C PRO A 61 14.53 -3.22 1.35
N VAL A 62 14.68 -4.36 2.03
CA VAL A 62 13.58 -5.29 2.34
C VAL A 62 12.41 -4.58 3.03
N SER A 63 12.70 -3.61 3.89
CA SER A 63 11.70 -2.81 4.62
C SER A 63 10.78 -1.97 3.71
N CYS A 64 11.15 -1.78 2.45
CA CYS A 64 10.33 -1.04 1.51
C CYS A 64 9.17 -1.86 0.92
N PHE A 65 9.18 -3.19 1.09
CA PHE A 65 8.19 -4.07 0.47
C PHE A 65 7.10 -4.47 1.45
N VAL A 66 5.86 -4.34 0.97
CA VAL A 66 4.66 -4.78 1.69
C VAL A 66 3.92 -5.77 0.81
N LYS A 67 3.59 -6.93 1.38
CA LYS A 67 2.76 -7.91 0.67
C LYS A 67 1.37 -7.34 0.45
N ILE A 68 0.90 -7.42 -0.79
CA ILE A 68 -0.45 -6.99 -1.15
C ILE A 68 -1.42 -8.14 -0.92
N LYS A 69 -2.55 -7.82 -0.27
CA LYS A 69 -3.69 -8.71 -0.07
C LYS A 69 -4.32 -9.09 -1.41
N THR A 70 -4.75 -10.35 -1.52
CA THR A 70 -5.23 -10.91 -2.81
C THR A 70 -6.73 -11.15 -2.83
N GLY A 71 -7.39 -11.04 -1.67
CA GLY A 71 -8.83 -11.18 -1.58
C GLY A 71 -9.61 -10.14 -2.38
N SER A 72 -10.86 -10.50 -2.63
CA SER A 72 -11.79 -9.71 -3.44
C SER A 72 -12.81 -8.93 -2.61
N PHE A 73 -12.79 -9.06 -1.27
CA PHE A 73 -13.64 -8.26 -0.40
C PHE A 73 -13.18 -6.82 -0.43
N PHE A 74 -14.11 -5.87 -0.47
CA PHE A 74 -13.76 -4.47 -0.56
C PHE A 74 -14.74 -3.55 0.15
N ARG A 75 -14.28 -2.32 0.37
CA ARG A 75 -15.12 -1.19 0.77
C ARG A 75 -14.73 0.02 -0.05
N GLU A 76 -15.74 0.81 -0.34
CA GLU A 76 -15.62 2.06 -1.07
C GLU A 76 -15.48 3.25 -0.10
N HIS A 77 -14.54 4.14 -0.40
CA HIS A 77 -14.41 5.44 0.25
C HIS A 77 -14.47 6.55 -0.78
N TRP A 78 -15.45 7.43 -0.61
CA TRP A 78 -15.72 8.54 -1.51
C TRP A 78 -15.06 9.82 -0.99
N VAL A 79 -14.29 10.47 -1.86
CA VAL A 79 -13.73 11.81 -1.66
C VAL A 79 -14.33 12.70 -2.74
N GLY A 80 -15.43 13.38 -2.42
CA GLY A 80 -16.21 14.16 -3.38
C GLY A 80 -16.23 15.65 -3.07
N TRP A 81 -16.46 16.44 -4.10
CA TRP A 81 -16.69 17.88 -4.00
C TRP A 81 -17.91 18.28 -4.83
N THR A 82 -18.21 19.58 -4.84
CA THR A 82 -19.36 20.13 -5.57
C THR A 82 -18.90 21.12 -6.63
N GLU A 83 -19.81 21.52 -7.52
CA GLU A 83 -19.54 22.51 -8.56
C GLU A 83 -19.11 23.89 -8.00
N ASN A 84 -19.45 24.20 -6.74
CA ASN A 84 -19.08 25.45 -6.09
C ASN A 84 -17.75 25.36 -5.32
N THR A 85 -17.10 24.20 -5.32
CA THR A 85 -15.82 23.97 -4.64
C THR A 85 -14.70 24.68 -5.40
N THR A 86 -13.88 25.43 -4.68
CA THR A 86 -12.75 26.17 -5.27
C THR A 86 -11.65 25.22 -5.74
N GLU A 87 -10.82 25.66 -6.69
CA GLU A 87 -9.67 24.85 -7.17
C GLU A 87 -8.73 24.43 -6.02
N LYS A 88 -8.57 25.28 -5.01
CA LYS A 88 -7.76 24.98 -3.83
C LYS A 88 -8.37 23.85 -3.00
N GLU A 89 -9.67 23.88 -2.75
CA GLU A 89 -10.35 22.82 -2.00
C GLU A 89 -10.36 21.51 -2.80
N ILE A 90 -10.54 21.56 -4.13
CA ILE A 90 -10.41 20.38 -5.00
C ILE A 90 -9.01 19.76 -4.85
N GLU A 91 -7.97 20.58 -4.81
CA GLU A 91 -6.60 20.12 -4.59
C GLU A 91 -6.42 19.49 -3.19
N GLU A 92 -7.04 20.05 -2.15
CA GLU A 92 -7.05 19.43 -0.80
C GLU A 92 -7.74 18.05 -0.81
N PHE A 93 -8.85 17.90 -1.54
CA PHE A 93 -9.50 16.60 -1.74
C PHE A 93 -8.62 15.60 -2.48
N ARG A 94 -7.90 16.03 -3.52
CA ARG A 94 -6.95 15.18 -4.26
C ARG A 94 -5.80 14.71 -3.38
N ASN A 95 -5.17 15.64 -2.67
CA ASN A 95 -4.08 15.32 -1.74
C ASN A 95 -4.53 14.34 -0.65
N ARG A 96 -5.77 14.51 -0.15
CA ARG A 96 -6.37 13.56 0.79
C ARG A 96 -6.52 12.17 0.16
N ALA A 97 -7.06 12.07 -1.06
CA ALA A 97 -7.21 10.79 -1.73
C ALA A 97 -5.85 10.10 -1.98
N ASP A 98 -4.83 10.85 -2.37
CA ASP A 98 -3.47 10.36 -2.58
C ASP A 98 -2.86 9.82 -1.29
N PHE A 99 -3.02 10.56 -0.18
CA PHE A 99 -2.59 10.11 1.13
C PHE A 99 -3.28 8.79 1.53
N LEU A 100 -4.60 8.70 1.36
CA LEU A 100 -5.37 7.52 1.74
C LEU A 100 -5.02 6.30 0.88
N GLU A 101 -4.77 6.49 -0.41
CA GLU A 101 -4.28 5.45 -1.31
C GLU A 101 -2.90 4.94 -0.85
N PHE A 102 -1.94 5.86 -0.69
CA PHE A 102 -0.58 5.54 -0.24
C PHE A 102 -0.60 4.77 1.09
N PHE A 103 -1.37 5.29 2.05
CA PHE A 103 -1.48 4.71 3.38
C PHE A 103 -2.06 3.29 3.33
N SER A 104 -3.14 3.09 2.57
CA SER A 104 -3.77 1.78 2.42
C SER A 104 -2.83 0.74 1.79
N ARG A 105 -2.09 1.12 0.73
CA ARG A 105 -1.08 0.26 0.12
C ARG A 105 0.08 -0.05 1.07
N GLY A 106 0.50 0.93 1.89
CA GLY A 106 1.50 0.73 2.94
C GLY A 106 1.07 -0.27 4.02
N HIS A 107 -0.23 -0.47 4.21
CA HIS A 107 -0.82 -1.50 5.08
C HIS A 107 -1.11 -2.82 4.35
N GLY A 108 -0.70 -2.94 3.09
CA GLY A 108 -0.85 -4.15 2.28
C GLY A 108 -2.22 -4.31 1.63
N PHE A 109 -3.10 -3.31 1.70
CA PHE A 109 -4.37 -3.35 0.98
C PHE A 109 -4.14 -3.03 -0.49
N ARG A 110 -4.82 -3.76 -1.37
CA ARG A 110 -4.89 -3.36 -2.78
C ARG A 110 -5.87 -2.20 -2.91
N VAL A 111 -5.51 -1.18 -3.66
CA VAL A 111 -6.37 -0.02 -3.90
C VAL A 111 -6.63 0.13 -5.39
N GLU A 112 -7.90 0.31 -5.76
CA GLU A 112 -8.30 0.77 -7.09
C GLU A 112 -8.84 2.19 -6.95
N ARG A 113 -8.25 3.13 -7.69
CA ARG A 113 -8.65 4.53 -7.73
C ARG A 113 -9.46 4.79 -8.99
N ILE A 114 -10.63 5.40 -8.81
CA ILE A 114 -11.50 5.85 -9.91
C ILE A 114 -11.70 7.35 -9.75
N GLU A 115 -11.29 8.13 -10.76
CA GLU A 115 -11.47 9.57 -10.78
C GLU A 115 -12.63 9.94 -11.72
N GLY A 116 -13.53 10.79 -11.22
CA GLY A 116 -14.59 11.43 -11.99
C GLY A 116 -14.51 12.95 -11.86
N ASP A 117 -15.42 13.66 -12.52
CA ASP A 117 -15.35 15.12 -12.62
C ASP A 117 -15.46 15.85 -11.27
N ILE A 118 -16.21 15.27 -10.32
CA ILE A 118 -16.48 15.85 -9.00
C ILE A 118 -16.15 14.91 -7.84
N PHE A 119 -15.42 13.84 -8.09
CA PHE A 119 -15.09 12.87 -7.05
C PHE A 119 -13.87 12.02 -7.38
N ILE A 120 -13.29 11.46 -6.31
CA ILE A 120 -12.38 10.33 -6.33
C ILE A 120 -12.97 9.22 -5.47
N LEU A 121 -13.06 8.01 -6.03
CA LEU A 121 -13.51 6.82 -5.35
C LEU A 121 -12.31 5.88 -5.14
N LEU A 122 -12.05 5.52 -3.89
CA LEU A 122 -11.07 4.52 -3.53
C LEU A 122 -11.79 3.21 -3.17
N LYS A 123 -11.52 2.14 -3.92
CA LYS A 123 -11.91 0.78 -3.55
C LYS A 123 -10.75 0.09 -2.88
N ILE A 124 -10.90 -0.24 -1.61
CA ILE A 124 -9.86 -0.85 -0.77
C ILE A 124 -10.19 -2.32 -0.60
N TYR A 125 -9.30 -3.20 -1.06
CA TYR A 125 -9.49 -4.65 -1.08
C TYR A 125 -8.63 -5.36 -0.02
N GLY A 126 -9.21 -6.38 0.60
CA GLY A 126 -8.54 -7.23 1.59
C GLY A 126 -8.97 -8.69 1.52
N ASP A 127 -8.39 -9.51 2.41
CA ASP A 127 -8.58 -10.97 2.38
C ASP A 127 -9.91 -11.40 3.04
N SER A 128 -10.51 -10.55 3.89
CA SER A 128 -11.83 -10.74 4.47
C SER A 128 -12.60 -9.41 4.58
N GLN A 129 -13.94 -9.48 4.65
CA GLN A 129 -14.76 -8.29 4.79
C GLN A 129 -14.55 -7.59 6.14
N ASP A 130 -14.38 -8.35 7.22
CA ASP A 130 -14.18 -7.81 8.57
C ASP A 130 -12.89 -7.00 8.65
N GLU A 131 -11.79 -7.53 8.09
CA GLU A 131 -10.51 -6.81 8.01
C GLU A 131 -10.63 -5.48 7.26
N VAL A 132 -11.29 -5.49 6.09
CA VAL A 132 -11.49 -4.27 5.31
C VAL A 132 -12.36 -3.27 6.08
N ASN A 133 -13.42 -3.74 6.74
CA ASN A 133 -14.30 -2.88 7.52
C ASN A 133 -13.58 -2.25 8.72
N GLU A 134 -12.79 -3.03 9.45
CA GLU A 134 -11.99 -2.57 10.58
C GLU A 134 -10.96 -1.53 10.14
N PHE A 135 -10.18 -1.82 9.09
CA PHE A 135 -9.18 -0.90 8.55
C PHE A 135 -9.80 0.43 8.10
N VAL A 136 -10.84 0.37 7.26
CA VAL A 136 -11.50 1.59 6.77
C VAL A 136 -12.14 2.36 7.92
N SER A 137 -12.76 1.70 8.89
CA SER A 137 -13.36 2.40 10.03
C SER A 137 -12.29 3.06 10.90
N ALA A 138 -11.17 2.39 11.17
CA ALA A 138 -10.08 2.94 11.98
C ALA A 138 -9.40 4.13 11.31
N CYS A 139 -9.16 4.06 10.00
CA CYS A 139 -8.34 5.02 9.28
C CYS A 139 -9.14 6.14 8.60
N PHE A 140 -10.44 5.93 8.34
CA PHE A 140 -11.25 6.85 7.53
C PHE A 140 -12.48 7.41 8.25
N HIS A 141 -12.89 6.90 9.43
CA HIS A 141 -13.97 7.52 10.22
C HIS A 141 -13.49 8.55 11.25
N ASN A 142 -12.20 8.60 11.56
CA ASN A 142 -11.62 9.68 12.38
C ASN A 142 -11.11 10.81 11.47
N ASP A 143 -12.02 11.63 10.94
CA ASP A 143 -11.75 12.88 10.21
C ASP A 143 -10.97 13.95 11.03
N ALA A 144 -10.34 13.59 12.17
CA ALA A 144 -9.76 14.52 13.14
C ALA A 144 -8.31 14.26 13.55
N ILE A 145 -7.64 13.18 13.12
CA ILE A 145 -6.33 12.80 13.70
C ILE A 145 -5.12 12.89 12.74
N ILE A 146 -5.29 13.30 11.47
CA ILE A 146 -4.14 13.32 10.52
C ILE A 146 -3.87 14.70 9.90
N TRP A 147 -4.27 15.79 10.58
CA TRP A 147 -3.94 17.16 10.13
C TRP A 147 -3.52 18.11 11.27
N GLU A 148 -2.99 17.59 12.39
CA GLU A 148 -2.25 18.40 13.37
C GLU A 148 -0.73 18.30 13.19
#